data_AF-A0A8K0V046-F1
#
_entry.id   AF-A0A8K0V046-F1
#
_cell.length_a   1.000
_cell.length_b   1.000
_cell.length_c   1.000
_cell.angle_alpha   90.00
_cell.angle_beta   90.00
_cell.angle_gamma   90.00
#
_symmetry.space_group_name_H-M   'P 1'
#
loop_
_entity.id
_entity.type
_entity.pdbx_description
1 polymer ?
#
loop_
_entity_poly.entity_id
_entity_poly.type
_entity_poly.pdbx_seq_one_letter_code
_entity_poly.pdbx_strand_id
1 'polypeptide(L)' 'LLIPIVVGCTDRVRPEGDLTPRVCPRCHNVSVQSAKSRMWFELCFVPIVPMSSKHIWVCSICHWSTRVQQGG' A
#
# COMPACT_ATOMS: atom_id res chain seq x y z
N LEU A 1 8.75 -32.95 14.47
CA LEU A 1 9.20 -31.68 13.85
C LEU A 1 8.13 -30.63 14.12
N LEU A 2 8.26 -29.85 15.19
CA LEU A 2 7.36 -28.72 15.46
C LEU A 2 7.92 -27.53 14.67
N ILE A 3 7.38 -27.31 13.48
CA ILE A 3 7.68 -26.08 12.73
C ILE A 3 7.07 -24.95 13.58
N PRO A 4 7.87 -23.99 14.09
CA PRO A 4 7.28 -22.84 14.75
C PRO A 4 6.41 -22.15 13.70
N ILE A 5 5.11 -22.13 13.93
CA ILE A 5 4.16 -21.45 13.05
C ILE A 5 4.49 -19.96 13.17
N VAL A 6 5.35 -19.47 12.28
CA VAL A 6 5.67 -18.04 12.19
C VAL A 6 4.44 -17.38 11.58
N VAL A 7 3.71 -16.64 12.40
CA VAL A 7 2.61 -15.80 11.96
C VAL A 7 3.14 -14.41 11.68
N GLY A 8 2.99 -13.94 10.44
CA GLY A 8 3.40 -12.62 10.00
C GLY A 8 2.24 -11.83 9.41
N CYS A 9 2.35 -10.51 9.42
CA CYS A 9 1.49 -9.62 8.64
C CYS A 9 2.38 -8.78 7.73
N THR A 10 2.29 -8.97 6.41
CA THR A 10 3.01 -8.14 5.43
C THR A 10 2.05 -7.18 4.76
N ASP A 11 2.47 -5.93 4.57
CA ASP A 11 1.78 -5.01 3.68
C ASP A 11 2.39 -5.09 2.28
N ARG A 12 1.53 -5.29 1.27
CA ARG A 12 1.90 -5.29 -0.15
C ARG A 12 1.29 -4.08 -0.81
N VAL A 13 2.12 -3.10 -1.13
CA VAL A 13 1.72 -1.91 -1.88
C VAL A 13 1.77 -2.23 -3.38
N ARG A 14 0.64 -2.07 -4.08
CA ARG A 14 0.57 -2.19 -5.53
C ARG A 14 0.15 -0.85 -6.13
N PRO A 15 0.84 -0.34 -7.16
CA PRO A 15 0.36 0.84 -7.88
C PRO A 15 -1.01 0.51 -8.49
N GLU A 16 -1.95 1.40 -8.28
CA GLU A 16 -3.29 1.33 -8.85
C GLU A 16 -3.23 2.25 -10.07
N GLY A 17 -3.65 1.75 -11.24
CA GLY A 17 -3.41 2.40 -12.54
C GLY A 17 -4.19 3.70 -12.78
N ASP A 18 -4.46 4.47 -11.72
CA ASP A 18 -5.13 5.76 -11.80
C ASP A 18 -4.15 6.79 -12.37
N LEU A 19 -4.38 7.17 -13.62
CA LEU A 19 -3.57 8.13 -14.37
C LEU A 19 -3.93 9.58 -14.04
N THR A 20 -4.66 9.86 -12.96
CA THR A 20 -5.00 11.24 -12.62
C THR A 20 -3.75 12.02 -12.19
N PRO A 21 -3.33 13.06 -12.94
CA PRO A 21 -2.15 13.82 -12.59
C PRO A 21 -2.42 14.63 -11.32
N ARG A 22 -1.71 14.31 -10.24
CA ARG A 22 -1.86 14.96 -8.93
C ARG A 22 -0.54 15.57 -8.49
N VAL A 23 -0.62 16.80 -7.98
CA VAL A 23 0.53 17.54 -7.46
C VAL A 23 0.81 17.12 -6.03
N CYS A 24 2.06 16.81 -5.72
CA CYS A 24 2.47 16.50 -4.35
C CYS A 24 2.54 17.77 -3.51
N PRO A 25 1.93 17.83 -2.31
CA PRO A 25 2.03 19.02 -1.44
C PRO A 25 3.43 19.21 -0.83
N ARG A 26 4.30 18.18 -0.86
CA ARG A 26 5.64 18.23 -0.28
C ARG A 26 6.69 18.74 -1.29
N CYS A 27 6.65 18.29 -2.55
CA CYS A 27 7.63 18.67 -3.58
C CYS A 27 7.04 19.47 -4.74
N HIS A 28 5.74 19.76 -4.74
CA HIS A 28 5.02 20.52 -5.78
C HIS A 28 5.18 19.98 -7.21
N ASN A 29 5.51 18.69 -7.35
CA ASN A 29 5.64 18.03 -8.65
C ASN A 29 4.46 17.09 -8.92
N VAL A 30 4.13 16.89 -10.20
CA VAL A 30 3.04 16.03 -10.68
C VAL A 30 3.51 14.58 -10.66
N SER A 31 3.59 14.01 -9.48
CA SER A 31 4.19 12.68 -9.28
C SER A 31 3.52 11.88 -8.16
N VAL A 32 2.30 12.28 -7.79
CA VAL A 32 1.47 11.51 -6.87
C VAL A 32 0.69 10.47 -7.67
N GLN A 33 0.85 9.21 -7.30
CA GLN A 33 0.18 8.06 -7.90
C GLN A 33 -0.70 7.39 -6.85
N SER A 34 -1.81 6.80 -7.29
CA SER A 34 -2.61 5.93 -6.43
C SER A 34 -1.90 4.61 -6.25
N ALA A 35 -1.87 4.10 -5.02
CA ALA A 35 -1.44 2.76 -4.72
C ALA A 35 -2.42 2.11 -3.74
N LYS A 36 -2.53 0.80 -3.81
CA LYS A 36 -3.34 -0.02 -2.91
C LYS A 36 -2.40 -0.78 -2.00
N SER A 37 -2.40 -0.44 -0.72
CA SER A 37 -1.73 -1.23 0.31
C SER A 37 -2.67 -2.36 0.75
N ARG A 38 -2.27 -3.61 0.52
CA ARG A 38 -2.98 -4.81 0.95
C ARG A 38 -2.22 -5.49 2.07
N MET A 39 -2.81 -5.58 3.25
CA MET A 39 -2.26 -6.37 4.35
C MET A 39 -2.61 -7.84 4.15
N TRP A 40 -1.61 -8.72 4.18
CA TRP A 40 -1.74 -10.16 4.07
C TRP A 40 -1.38 -10.83 5.38
N PHE A 41 -2.19 -11.79 5.78
CA PHE A 41 -1.86 -12.74 6.84
C PHE A 41 -0.93 -13.81 6.26
N GLU A 42 0.27 -13.92 6.80
CA GLU A 42 1.28 -14.88 6.39
C GLU A 42 1.43 -15.97 7.45
N LEU A 43 1.42 -17.23 6.99
CA LEU A 43 1.72 -18.41 7.81
C LEU A 43 2.92 -19.12 7.20
N CYS A 44 4.01 -19.27 7.96
CA CYS A 44 5.26 -19.86 7.48
C CYS A 44 5.77 -19.20 6.17
N PHE A 45 5.77 -17.86 6.11
CA PHE A 45 6.18 -17.08 4.93
C PHE A 45 5.30 -17.24 3.68
N VAL A 46 4.15 -17.90 3.81
CA VAL A 46 3.16 -18.01 2.73
C VAL A 46 2.00 -17.06 3.03
N PRO A 47 1.70 -16.08 2.16
CA PRO A 47 0.52 -15.23 2.31
C PRO A 47 -0.76 -16.07 2.08
N ILE A 48 -1.53 -16.30 3.15
CA ILE A 48 -2.73 -17.16 3.11
C ILE A 48 -3.97 -16.34 2.76
N VAL A 49 -4.26 -15.28 3.52
CA VAL A 49 -5.49 -14.49 3.38
C VAL A 49 -5.19 -12.99 3.39
N PRO A 50 -5.72 -12.21 2.42
CA PRO A 50 -5.67 -10.75 2.48
C PRO A 50 -6.64 -10.25 3.57
N MET A 51 -6.10 -9.59 4.60
CA MET A 51 -6.87 -9.09 5.75
C MET A 51 -7.57 -7.76 5.45
N SER A 52 -6.88 -6.84 4.80
CA SER A 52 -7.47 -5.54 4.44
C SER A 52 -6.76 -4.93 3.25
N SER A 53 -7.50 -4.12 2.49
CA SER A 53 -6.93 -3.31 1.42
C SER A 53 -7.29 -1.85 1.63
N LYS A 54 -6.29 -0.96 1.58
CA LYS A 54 -6.44 0.47 1.77
C LYS A 54 -5.86 1.19 0.55
N HIS A 55 -6.60 2.16 0.05
CA HIS A 55 -6.11 3.05 -1.00
C HIS A 55 -5.24 4.13 -0.35
N ILE A 56 -4.06 4.33 -0.90
CA ILE A 56 -3.09 5.35 -0.49
C ILE A 56 -2.66 6.18 -1.70
N TRP A 57 -2.31 7.42 -1.47
CA TRP A 57 -1.56 8.24 -2.40
C TRP A 57 -0.09 8.12 -2.05
N VAL A 58 0.78 7.96 -3.05
CA VAL A 58 2.23 7.96 -2.85
C VAL A 58 2.90 8.82 -3.91
N CYS A 59 3.83 9.66 -3.50
CA CYS A 59 4.68 10.43 -4.40
C CYS A 59 5.93 9.60 -4.74
N SER A 60 6.18 9.37 -6.03
CA SER A 60 7.36 8.62 -6.50
C SER A 60 8.69 9.39 -6.37
N ILE A 61 8.64 10.70 -6.08
CA ILE A 61 9.84 11.55 -5.95
C ILE A 61 10.28 11.65 -4.49
N CYS A 62 9.39 12.16 -3.63
CA CYS A 62 9.73 12.48 -2.23
C CYS A 62 9.22 11.44 -1.23
N HIS A 63 8.65 10.32 -1.71
CA HIS A 63 8.08 9.25 -0.90
C HIS A 63 7.01 9.72 0.11
N TRP A 64 6.37 10.86 -0.15
CA TRP A 64 5.22 11.31 0.64
C TRP A 64 4.05 10.37 0.40
N SER A 65 3.40 9.90 1.47
CA SER A 65 2.21 9.07 1.35
C SER A 65 1.09 9.53 2.29
N THR A 66 -0.14 9.35 1.85
CA THR A 66 -1.34 9.60 2.67
C THR A 66 -2.43 8.60 2.34
N ARG A 67 -3.37 8.38 3.26
CA ARG A 67 -4.55 7.53 2.99
C ARG A 67 -5.49 8.29 2.07
N VAL A 68 -5.99 7.64 1.03
CA VAL A 68 -7.10 8.17 0.22
C VAL A 68 -8.34 8.10 1.11
N GLN A 69 -8.65 9.17 1.83
CA GLN A 69 -9.99 9.32 2.39
C GLN A 69 -10.90 9.60 1.21
N GLN A 70 -11.70 8.60 0.80
CA GLN A 70 -12.84 8.85 -0.07
C GLN A 70 -13.77 9.78 0.72
N GLY A 71 -13.63 11.09 0.49
CA GLY A 71 -14.61 12.06 0.96
C GLY A 71 -15.95 11.68 0.34
N GLY A 72 -16.93 11.37 1.19
CA GLY A 72 -18.33 11.26 0.81
C GLY A 72 -18.91 12.63 0.49
#